data_AF-A0A382XGJ6-F1
#
_entry.id   AF-A0A382XGJ6-F1
#
_cell.length_a   1.000
_cell.length_b   1.000
_cell.length_c   1.000
_cell.angle_alpha   90.00
_cell.angle_beta   90.00
_cell.angle_gamma   90.00
#
_symmetry.space_group_name_H-M   'P 1'
#
loop_
_entity.id
_entity.type
_entity.pdbx_description
1 polymer ?
#
loop_
_entity_poly.entity_id
_entity_poly.type
_entity_poly.pdbx_seq_one_letter_code
_entity_poly.pdbx_strand_id
1 'polypeptide(L)'
;MEEFESGKSFITGETHIPVSGKVIGTEEIQYAVDACLDGWFTTGRFSEQFEKEFAKYMEQRFCLLTNSGSSANLLALSALTSPQLEERRLKPGDEVVTVAAGFPTTVNPIIQNGLIPVFVDVNLDDYGIDVEQMEQAWSPKVKAVM
;
A
#
# COMPACT_ATOMS: atom_id res chain seq x y z
N MET A 1 3.56 11.20 29.97
CA MET A 1 4.28 11.48 28.72
C MET A 1 3.46 12.53 28.02
N GLU A 2 4.00 13.74 27.86
CA GLU A 2 3.28 14.85 27.23
C GLU A 2 3.17 14.57 25.74
N GLU A 3 1.96 14.24 25.27
CA GLU A 3 1.66 14.25 23.85
C GLU A 3 2.03 15.62 23.28
N PHE A 4 2.56 15.68 22.06
CA PHE A 4 2.64 16.92 21.30
C PHE A 4 1.21 17.31 20.88
N GLU A 5 0.37 17.68 21.86
CA GLU A 5 -0.85 18.40 21.57
C GLU A 5 -0.42 19.71 20.91
N SER A 6 -0.83 19.90 19.66
CA SER A 6 -1.06 21.24 19.15
C SER A 6 -2.01 21.88 20.17
N GLY A 7 -1.48 22.58 21.17
CA GLY A 7 -2.21 23.13 22.33
C GLY A 7 -3.21 24.23 21.98
N LYS A 8 -3.74 24.20 20.76
CA LYS A 8 -4.81 25.04 20.25
C LYS A 8 -6.11 24.28 20.39
N SER A 9 -6.95 24.75 21.30
CA SER A 9 -8.34 24.36 21.34
C SER A 9 -9.02 24.67 19.99
N PHE A 10 -9.98 23.84 19.62
CA PHE A 10 -10.81 24.08 18.45
C PHE A 10 -11.68 25.32 18.63
N ILE A 11 -11.69 26.21 17.64
CA ILE A 11 -12.51 27.42 17.58
C ILE A 11 -13.40 27.33 16.35
N THR A 12 -14.71 27.34 16.59
CA THR A 12 -15.72 27.25 15.52
C THR A 12 -15.60 28.44 14.57
N GLY A 13 -15.53 28.17 13.27
CA GLY A 13 -15.39 29.21 12.24
C GLY A 13 -13.96 29.72 12.01
N GLU A 14 -12.99 29.31 12.84
CA GLU A 14 -11.59 29.76 12.73
C GLU A 14 -10.60 28.60 12.54
N THR A 15 -10.77 27.49 13.27
CA THR A 15 -9.84 26.36 13.17
C THR A 15 -10.04 25.65 11.83
N HIS A 16 -8.97 25.61 11.03
CA HIS A 16 -8.91 24.84 9.80
C HIS A 16 -9.00 23.33 10.09
N ILE A 17 -9.93 22.64 9.43
CA ILE A 17 -10.12 21.20 9.53
C ILE A 17 -9.59 20.56 8.23
N PRO A 18 -8.33 20.09 8.19
CA PRO A 18 -7.81 19.44 7.00
C PRO A 18 -8.46 18.06 6.81
N VAL A 19 -8.53 17.58 5.56
CA VAL A 19 -9.05 16.24 5.24
C VAL A 19 -8.13 15.10 5.69
N SER A 20 -6.86 15.40 6.00
CA SER A 20 -5.87 14.45 6.52
C SER A 20 -4.74 15.17 7.27
N GLY A 21 -3.97 14.41 8.05
CA GLY A 21 -2.83 14.91 8.81
C GLY A 21 -2.10 13.79 9.56
N LYS A 22 -0.85 14.05 9.95
CA LYS A 22 -0.06 13.14 10.79
C LYS A 22 -0.18 13.56 12.26
N VAL A 23 -0.29 12.59 13.15
CA VAL A 23 -0.22 12.78 14.61
C VAL A 23 1.05 12.11 15.07
N ILE A 24 1.99 12.89 15.59
CA ILE A 24 3.33 12.46 15.98
C ILE A 24 3.57 13.01 17.38
N GLY A 25 3.96 12.14 18.30
CA GLY A 25 4.24 12.45 19.69
C GLY A 25 5.72 12.34 20.05
N THR A 26 6.00 12.26 21.34
CA THR A 26 7.37 12.16 21.86
C THR A 26 8.05 10.87 21.42
N GLU A 27 7.32 9.74 21.38
CA GLU A 27 7.88 8.43 21.07
C GLU A 27 8.45 8.38 19.64
N GLU A 28 7.69 8.85 18.65
CA GLU A 28 8.17 8.91 17.26
C GLU A 28 9.43 9.77 17.12
N ILE A 29 9.49 10.90 17.83
CA ILE A 29 10.66 11.79 17.81
C ILE A 29 11.87 11.14 18.49
N GLN A 30 11.67 10.44 19.60
CA GLN A 30 12.73 9.70 20.28
C GLN A 30 13.33 8.63 19.37
N TYR A 31 12.49 7.82 18.72
CA TYR A 31 12.96 6.82 17.76
C TYR A 31 13.73 7.43 16.59
N ALA A 32 13.27 8.58 16.08
CA ALA A 32 13.99 9.29 15.01
C ALA A 32 15.37 9.79 15.48
N VAL A 33 15.46 10.33 16.70
CA VAL A 33 16.74 10.76 17.30
C VAL A 33 17.65 9.57 17.52
N ASP A 34 17.16 8.46 18.08
CA ASP A 34 17.94 7.26 18.33
C ASP A 34 18.51 6.67 17.02
N ALA A 35 17.71 6.64 15.95
CA ALA A 35 18.18 6.22 14.63
C ALA A 35 19.27 7.14 14.06
N CYS A 36 19.18 8.45 14.30
CA CYS A 36 20.25 9.38 13.93
C CYS A 36 21.53 9.17 14.76
N LEU A 37 21.39 8.91 16.06
CA LEU A 37 22.52 8.67 16.96
C LEU A 37 23.24 7.35 16.68
N ASP A 38 22.54 6.35 16.18
CA ASP A 38 23.16 5.09 15.72
C ASP A 38 24.14 5.30 14.57
N GLY A 39 23.88 6.27 13.70
CA GLY A 39 24.72 6.55 12.52
C GLY A 39 24.74 5.45 11.46
N TRP A 40 23.82 4.47 11.52
CA TRP A 40 23.80 3.32 10.60
C TRP A 40 23.18 3.64 9.23
N PHE A 41 22.10 4.42 9.23
CA PHE A 41 21.36 4.99 8.08
C PHE A 41 20.80 4.03 7.00
N THR A 42 21.28 2.80 6.90
CA THR A 42 20.64 1.74 6.11
C THR A 42 19.62 0.98 6.97
N THR A 43 18.84 0.07 6.37
CA THR A 43 17.94 -0.81 7.13
C THR A 43 18.73 -1.59 8.18
N GLY A 44 18.18 -1.71 9.39
CA GLY A 44 18.83 -2.32 10.55
C GLY A 44 17.83 -2.52 11.69
N ARG A 45 18.27 -2.33 12.94
CA ARG A 45 17.46 -2.70 14.12
C ARG A 45 16.02 -2.17 14.12
N PHE A 46 15.81 -0.91 13.69
CA PHE A 46 14.48 -0.31 13.68
C PHE A 46 13.58 -0.88 12.57
N SER A 47 14.12 -1.13 11.37
CA SER A 47 13.34 -1.76 10.30
C SER A 47 13.03 -3.22 10.62
N GLU A 48 13.99 -3.98 11.17
CA GLU A 48 13.78 -5.38 11.56
C GLU A 48 12.74 -5.50 12.68
N GLN A 49 12.80 -4.61 13.68
CA GLN A 49 11.79 -4.53 14.72
C GLN A 49 10.42 -4.19 14.14
N PHE A 50 10.33 -3.15 13.31
CA PHE A 50 9.08 -2.73 12.68
C PHE A 50 8.47 -3.85 11.83
N GLU A 51 9.25 -4.51 10.96
CA GLU A 51 8.77 -5.60 10.11
C GLU A 51 8.21 -6.76 10.94
N LYS A 52 8.88 -7.14 12.02
CA LYS A 52 8.42 -8.20 12.92
C LYS A 52 7.12 -7.81 13.65
N GLU A 53 7.07 -6.61 14.20
CA GLU A 53 5.90 -6.12 14.95
C GLU A 53 4.71 -5.87 14.03
N PHE A 54 4.95 -5.30 12.85
CA PHE A 54 3.91 -5.03 11.86
C PHE A 54 3.38 -6.32 11.23
N ALA A 55 4.23 -7.30 10.92
CA ALA A 55 3.78 -8.63 10.48
C ALA A 55 2.88 -9.28 11.53
N LYS A 56 3.25 -9.20 12.82
CA LYS A 56 2.43 -9.69 13.92
C LYS A 56 1.09 -8.95 14.02
N TYR A 57 1.10 -7.62 13.90
CA TYR A 57 -0.11 -6.80 13.93
C TYR A 57 -1.08 -7.14 12.78
N MET A 58 -0.55 -7.34 11.57
CA MET A 58 -1.33 -7.71 10.38
C MET A 58 -1.68 -9.20 10.30
N GLU A 59 -1.31 -9.99 11.31
CA GLU A 59 -1.47 -11.45 11.36
C GLU A 59 -0.85 -12.18 10.15
N GLN A 60 0.27 -11.64 9.64
CA GLN A 60 1.02 -12.21 8.52
C GLN A 60 2.34 -12.82 8.98
N ARG A 61 2.88 -13.75 8.18
CA ARG A 61 4.19 -14.38 8.44
C ARG A 61 5.37 -13.48 8.12
N PHE A 62 5.23 -12.60 7.13
CA PHE A 62 6.31 -11.76 6.62
C PHE A 62 5.80 -10.34 6.38
N CYS A 63 6.69 -9.37 6.61
CA CYS A 63 6.54 -7.97 6.21
C CYS A 63 7.89 -7.53 5.65
N LEU A 64 7.86 -6.78 4.55
CA LEU A 64 9.05 -6.16 3.96
C LEU A 64 8.78 -4.67 3.80
N LEU A 65 9.66 -3.85 4.37
CA LEU A 65 9.58 -2.40 4.23
C LEU A 65 10.02 -1.96 2.84
N THR A 66 9.37 -0.91 2.35
CA THR A 66 9.71 -0.22 1.11
C THR A 66 9.41 1.27 1.26
N ASN A 67 9.86 2.08 0.31
CA ASN A 67 9.89 3.54 0.45
C ASN A 67 8.51 4.23 0.37
N SER A 68 7.46 3.52 -0.08
CA SER A 68 6.10 4.07 -0.26
C SER A 68 5.09 2.96 -0.55
N GLY A 69 3.80 3.26 -0.39
CA GLY A 69 2.72 2.37 -0.83
C GLY A 69 2.75 2.08 -2.33
N SER A 70 3.12 3.06 -3.16
CA SER A 70 3.29 2.88 -4.61
C SER A 70 4.36 1.83 -4.95
N SER A 71 5.50 1.86 -4.26
CA SER A 71 6.54 0.85 -4.44
C SER A 71 6.12 -0.51 -3.88
N ALA A 72 5.28 -0.55 -2.84
CA ALA A 72 4.73 -1.80 -2.35
C ALA A 72 3.85 -2.48 -3.41
N ASN A 73 2.96 -1.73 -4.06
CA ASN A 73 2.15 -2.21 -5.19
C ASN A 73 3.03 -2.70 -6.35
N LEU A 74 4.08 -1.95 -6.70
CA LEU A 74 5.03 -2.35 -7.73
C LEU A 74 5.72 -3.69 -7.38
N LEU A 75 6.28 -3.80 -6.18
CA LEU A 75 6.96 -5.01 -5.74
C LEU A 75 6.01 -6.21 -5.68
N ALA A 76 4.78 -6.02 -5.17
CA ALA A 76 3.78 -7.06 -5.06
C ALA A 76 3.45 -7.67 -6.42
N LEU A 77 3.15 -6.83 -7.43
CA LEU A 77 2.79 -7.33 -8.75
C LEU A 77 4.01 -7.85 -9.52
N SER A 78 5.14 -7.13 -9.50
CA SER A 78 6.36 -7.56 -10.18
C SER A 78 6.93 -8.86 -9.62
N ALA A 79 6.75 -9.16 -8.34
CA ALA A 79 7.15 -10.44 -7.77
C ALA A 79 6.42 -11.62 -8.44
N LEU A 80 5.16 -11.41 -8.88
CA LEU A 80 4.37 -12.41 -9.59
C LEU A 80 4.82 -12.66 -11.04
N THR A 81 5.73 -11.85 -11.59
CA THR A 81 6.35 -12.11 -12.90
C THR A 81 7.62 -12.97 -12.79
N SER A 82 8.02 -13.35 -11.57
CA SER A 82 9.25 -14.10 -11.32
C SER A 82 9.26 -15.45 -12.06
N PRO A 83 10.35 -15.83 -12.73
CA PRO A 83 10.49 -17.15 -13.35
C PRO A 83 10.42 -18.30 -12.34
N GLN A 84 10.64 -18.03 -11.05
CA GLN A 84 10.51 -19.04 -9.98
C GLN A 84 9.07 -19.53 -9.80
N LEU A 85 8.07 -18.80 -10.33
CA LEU A 85 6.67 -19.21 -10.33
C LEU A 85 6.31 -20.09 -11.54
N GLU A 86 7.29 -20.40 -12.40
CA GLU A 86 7.14 -21.30 -13.56
C GLU A 86 5.92 -20.92 -14.43
N GLU A 87 4.99 -21.85 -14.68
CA GLU A 87 3.80 -21.59 -15.50
C GLU A 87 2.77 -20.66 -14.85
N ARG A 88 2.88 -20.41 -13.53
CA ARG A 88 1.98 -19.51 -12.81
C ARG A 88 2.42 -18.05 -12.85
N ARG A 89 3.62 -17.75 -13.38
CA ARG A 89 4.09 -16.37 -13.46
C ARG A 89 3.21 -15.55 -14.40
N LEU A 90 3.00 -14.28 -14.05
CA LEU A 90 2.41 -13.29 -14.93
C LEU A 90 3.37 -12.98 -16.08
N LYS A 91 2.84 -12.92 -17.30
CA LYS A 91 3.57 -12.66 -18.54
C LYS A 91 2.97 -11.43 -19.24
N PRO A 92 3.74 -10.63 -19.98
CA PRO A 92 3.20 -9.52 -20.75
C PRO A 92 2.02 -9.97 -21.63
N GLY A 93 0.93 -9.19 -21.62
CA GLY A 93 -0.33 -9.50 -22.28
C GLY A 93 -1.35 -10.29 -21.44
N ASP A 94 -0.96 -10.81 -20.27
CA ASP A 94 -1.94 -11.31 -19.29
C ASP A 94 -2.78 -10.16 -18.74
N GLU A 95 -4.02 -10.46 -18.36
CA GLU A 95 -5.01 -9.50 -17.88
C GLU A 95 -5.08 -9.50 -16.34
N VAL A 96 -5.22 -8.31 -15.76
CA VAL A 96 -5.39 -8.08 -14.32
C VAL A 96 -6.67 -7.28 -14.11
N VAL A 97 -7.63 -7.88 -13.40
CA VAL A 97 -8.89 -7.21 -13.08
C VAL A 97 -8.65 -6.18 -11.98
N THR A 98 -9.18 -4.97 -12.15
CA THR A 98 -9.03 -3.85 -11.22
C THR A 98 -10.22 -2.88 -11.36
N VAL A 99 -10.20 -1.75 -10.65
CA VAL A 99 -11.23 -0.69 -10.75
C VAL A 99 -10.64 0.61 -11.28
N ALA A 100 -11.43 1.37 -12.03
CA ALA A 100 -10.99 2.68 -12.56
C ALA A 100 -11.05 3.79 -11.48
N ALA A 101 -11.98 3.68 -10.53
CA ALA A 101 -12.17 4.63 -9.44
C ALA A 101 -11.25 4.29 -8.25
N GLY A 102 -9.95 4.50 -8.41
CA GLY A 102 -8.95 4.19 -7.39
C GLY A 102 -7.74 5.13 -7.40
N PHE A 103 -6.64 4.70 -6.77
CA PHE A 103 -5.38 5.43 -6.77
C PHE A 103 -4.48 4.97 -7.94
N PRO A 104 -3.81 5.88 -8.67
CA PRO A 104 -3.13 5.52 -9.92
C PRO A 104 -2.05 4.45 -9.76
N THR A 105 -1.32 4.44 -8.64
CA THR A 105 -0.24 3.45 -8.43
C THR A 105 -0.72 2.08 -7.99
N THR A 106 -2.04 1.86 -7.91
CA THR A 106 -2.62 0.50 -7.92
C THR A 106 -2.59 -0.09 -9.33
N VAL A 107 -2.88 0.73 -10.36
CA VAL A 107 -2.95 0.27 -11.76
C VAL A 107 -1.59 0.36 -12.48
N ASN A 108 -0.76 1.36 -12.16
CA ASN A 108 0.51 1.58 -12.87
C ASN A 108 1.42 0.34 -12.93
N PRO A 109 1.59 -0.47 -11.86
CA PRO A 109 2.39 -1.70 -11.93
C PRO A 109 1.91 -2.70 -12.98
N ILE A 110 0.60 -2.76 -13.23
CA ILE A 110 -0.01 -3.63 -14.25
C ILE A 110 0.60 -3.26 -15.61
N ILE A 111 0.52 -1.97 -15.94
CA ILE A 111 1.02 -1.42 -17.21
C ILE A 111 2.55 -1.53 -17.28
N GLN A 112 3.27 -1.21 -16.20
CA GLN A 112 4.73 -1.23 -16.13
C GLN A 112 5.33 -2.62 -16.36
N ASN A 113 4.60 -3.69 -15.99
CA ASN A 113 5.00 -5.08 -16.25
C ASN A 113 4.48 -5.62 -17.61
N GLY A 114 3.88 -4.77 -18.45
CA GLY A 114 3.33 -5.15 -19.75
C GLY A 114 2.03 -5.97 -19.67
N LEU A 115 1.34 -5.94 -18.53
CA LEU A 115 0.04 -6.58 -18.32
C LEU A 115 -1.08 -5.64 -18.76
N ILE A 116 -2.29 -6.17 -18.93
CA ILE A 116 -3.46 -5.43 -19.41
C ILE A 116 -4.47 -5.23 -18.27
N PRO A 117 -4.75 -3.99 -17.83
CA PRO A 117 -5.80 -3.75 -16.84
C PRO A 117 -7.18 -3.98 -17.47
N VAL A 118 -8.03 -4.73 -16.76
CA VAL A 118 -9.44 -4.95 -17.08
C VAL A 118 -10.27 -4.28 -15.98
N PHE A 119 -11.01 -3.25 -16.34
CA PHE A 119 -11.74 -2.44 -15.37
C PHE A 119 -13.14 -3.00 -15.13
N VAL A 120 -13.48 -3.15 -13.84
CA VAL A 120 -14.82 -3.36 -13.32
C VAL A 120 -15.30 -2.09 -12.63
N ASP A 121 -16.60 -1.82 -12.69
CA ASP A 121 -17.17 -0.63 -12.04
C ASP A 121 -17.15 -0.76 -10.50
N VAL A 122 -17.45 0.34 -9.81
CA VAL A 122 -17.58 0.40 -8.35
C VAL A 122 -19.03 0.52 -7.93
N ASN A 123 -19.35 0.03 -6.73
CA ASN A 123 -20.64 0.30 -6.12
C ASN A 123 -20.62 1.64 -5.37
N LEU A 124 -21.75 2.33 -5.28
CA LEU A 124 -21.84 3.65 -4.63
C LEU A 124 -22.07 3.57 -3.11
N ASP A 125 -22.36 2.38 -2.57
CA ASP A 125 -22.66 2.19 -1.17
C ASP A 125 -21.38 2.16 -0.32
N ASP A 126 -20.32 1.51 -0.82
CA ASP A 126 -19.02 1.39 -0.14
C ASP A 126 -17.80 1.85 -0.98
N TYR A 127 -18.02 2.26 -2.23
CA TYR A 127 -16.98 2.67 -3.19
C TYR A 127 -15.97 1.57 -3.56
N GLY A 128 -16.25 0.32 -3.21
CA GLY A 128 -15.51 -0.87 -3.60
C GLY A 128 -15.94 -1.42 -4.96
N ILE A 129 -15.25 -2.47 -5.40
CA ILE A 129 -15.56 -3.15 -6.67
C ILE A 129 -16.99 -3.71 -6.68
N ASP A 130 -17.70 -3.53 -7.79
CA ASP A 130 -18.97 -4.21 -8.01
C ASP A 130 -18.73 -5.68 -8.39
N VAL A 131 -18.82 -6.56 -7.38
CA VAL A 131 -18.56 -7.98 -7.54
C VAL A 131 -19.55 -8.68 -8.48
N GLU A 132 -20.73 -8.13 -8.71
CA GLU A 132 -21.73 -8.70 -9.61
C GLU A 132 -21.29 -8.62 -11.08
N GLN A 133 -20.39 -7.69 -11.40
CA GLN A 133 -19.82 -7.50 -12.73
C GLN A 133 -18.57 -8.36 -13.00
N MET A 134 -18.05 -9.08 -12.00
CA MET A 134 -16.80 -9.85 -12.11
C MET A 134 -16.85 -10.94 -13.19
N GLU A 135 -18.01 -11.59 -13.36
CA GLU A 135 -18.16 -12.65 -14.38
C GLU A 135 -18.01 -12.08 -15.80
N GLN A 136 -18.40 -10.82 -16.01
CA GLN A 136 -18.29 -10.14 -17.32
C GLN A 136 -16.85 -9.73 -17.65
N ALA A 137 -16.02 -9.49 -16.63
CA ALA A 137 -14.60 -9.16 -16.80
C ALA A 137 -13.73 -10.39 -17.07
N TRP A 138 -14.29 -11.60 -16.96
CA TRP A 138 -13.50 -12.83 -17.08
C TRP A 138 -13.11 -13.14 -18.53
N SER A 139 -11.85 -13.58 -18.69
CA SER A 139 -11.33 -14.18 -19.91
C SER A 139 -10.24 -15.22 -19.55
N PRO A 140 -9.84 -16.12 -20.46
CA PRO A 140 -8.71 -17.02 -20.23
C PRO A 140 -7.37 -16.33 -19.96
N LYS A 141 -7.24 -15.04 -20.32
CA LYS A 141 -6.06 -14.22 -20.08
C LYS A 141 -6.07 -13.56 -18.70
N VAL A 142 -7.19 -13.54 -17.99
CA VAL A 142 -7.23 -13.03 -16.62
C VAL A 142 -6.39 -13.95 -15.73
N LYS A 143 -5.35 -13.39 -15.11
CA LYS A 143 -4.42 -14.12 -14.23
C LYS A 143 -4.33 -13.56 -12.81
N ALA A 144 -4.82 -12.36 -12.57
CA ALA A 144 -4.86 -11.75 -11.25
C ALA A 144 -6.02 -10.77 -11.09
N VAL A 145 -6.31 -10.42 -9.83
CA VAL A 145 -7.18 -9.31 -9.42
C VAL A 145 -6.36 -8.44 -8.49
N MET A 146 -6.32 -7.13 -8.74
CA MET A 146 -5.52 -6.16 -7.97
C MET A 146 -6.24 -4.83 -7.79
#